data_AF-A0A4Z2J669-F1
#
_entry.id   AF-A0A4Z2J669-F1
#
_cell.length_a   1.000
_cell.length_b   1.000
_cell.length_c   1.000
_cell.angle_alpha   90.00
_cell.angle_beta   90.00
_cell.angle_gamma   90.00
#
_symmetry.space_group_name_H-M   'P 1'
#
loop_
_entity.id
_entity.type
_entity.pdbx_description
1 polymer ?
#
loop_
_entity_poly.entity_id
_entity_poly.type
_entity_poly.pdbx_seq_one_letter_code
_entity_poly.pdbx_strand_id
1 'polypeptide(L)'
;MFLHPVPPRPETAQLLVIVSDGRGLFLEGKERVMAAVRAARSANVFIMFVALDNPNSRDSILDIKVPIFKGPGELPEIRSYMEEFPFPFYVILRDSIRQMEVERSGRSLNRAMA
;
A
#
# COMPACT_ATOMS: atom_id res chain seq x y z
N MET A 1 -2.02 -22.00 45.49
CA MET A 1 -1.41 -21.30 44.34
C MET A 1 -2.56 -20.90 43.43
N PHE A 2 -3.04 -19.67 43.56
CA PHE A 2 -4.23 -19.21 42.83
C PHE A 2 -3.80 -18.70 41.45
N LEU A 3 -4.34 -19.28 40.38
CA LEU A 3 -4.24 -18.73 39.04
C LEU A 3 -5.07 -17.45 39.03
N HIS A 4 -4.41 -16.29 38.99
CA HIS A 4 -5.11 -15.06 38.68
C HIS A 4 -5.60 -15.15 37.23
N PRO A 5 -6.92 -14.97 36.98
CA PRO A 5 -7.40 -14.83 35.61
C PRO A 5 -6.74 -13.58 35.03
N VAL A 6 -6.03 -13.76 33.92
CA VAL A 6 -5.53 -12.64 33.13
C VAL A 6 -6.76 -11.81 32.75
N PRO A 7 -6.83 -10.51 33.14
CA PRO A 7 -7.97 -9.70 32.78
C PRO A 7 -8.14 -9.73 31.26
N PRO A 8 -9.37 -9.81 30.75
CA PRO A 8 -9.60 -9.75 29.31
C PRO A 8 -8.90 -8.49 28.79
N ARG A 9 -7.98 -8.68 27.83
CA ARG A 9 -7.38 -7.54 27.14
C ARG A 9 -8.54 -6.69 26.61
N PRO A 10 -8.55 -5.36 26.83
CA PRO A 10 -9.59 -4.53 26.25
C PRO A 10 -9.67 -4.82 24.76
N GLU A 11 -10.89 -5.00 24.23
CA GLU A 11 -11.19 -5.17 22.80
C GLU A 11 -10.74 -3.91 22.04
N THR A 12 -9.44 -3.78 21.86
CA THR A 12 -8.84 -2.65 21.15
C THR A 12 -8.86 -3.01 19.69
N ALA A 13 -9.59 -2.25 18.89
CA ALA A 13 -9.50 -2.37 17.45
C ALA A 13 -8.04 -2.10 17.01
N GLN A 14 -7.46 -3.01 16.24
CA GLN A 14 -6.10 -2.87 15.73
C GLN A 14 -6.14 -2.44 14.27
N LEU A 15 -5.40 -1.40 13.93
CA LEU A 15 -5.27 -0.86 12.58
C LEU A 15 -3.80 -0.88 12.16
N LEU A 16 -3.52 -1.49 11.01
CA LEU A 16 -2.25 -1.44 10.30
C LEU A 16 -2.43 -0.59 9.03
N VAL A 17 -1.75 0.55 8.97
CA VAL A 17 -1.66 1.38 7.75
C VAL A 17 -0.30 1.15 7.10
N ILE A 18 -0.31 0.71 5.85
CA ILE A 18 0.90 0.54 5.04
C ILE A 18 0.96 1.69 4.04
N VAL A 19 2.03 2.48 4.04
CA VAL A 19 2.23 3.58 3.10
C VAL A 19 3.43 3.26 2.23
N SER A 20 3.20 3.06 0.94
CA SER A 20 4.22 2.67 -0.04
C SER A 20 3.70 2.94 -1.45
N ASP A 21 4.54 2.90 -2.48
CA ASP A 21 4.09 2.96 -3.88
C ASP A 21 3.51 1.62 -4.39
N GLY A 22 3.61 0.55 -3.57
CA GLY A 22 3.00 -0.76 -3.80
C GLY A 22 3.65 -1.60 -4.90
N ARG A 23 4.74 -1.15 -5.51
CA ARG A 23 5.42 -1.85 -6.61
C ARG A 23 6.28 -3.00 -6.07
N GLY A 24 6.34 -4.12 -6.78
CA GLY A 24 7.19 -5.26 -6.40
C GLY A 24 6.74 -6.01 -5.14
N LEU A 25 5.47 -5.88 -4.73
CA LEU A 25 4.96 -6.47 -3.50
C LEU A 25 5.18 -8.00 -3.42
N PHE A 26 5.16 -8.67 -4.56
CA PHE A 26 5.32 -10.12 -4.67
C PHE A 26 6.75 -10.60 -4.91
N LEU A 27 7.76 -9.74 -4.75
CA LEU A 27 9.17 -10.13 -4.93
C LEU A 27 9.59 -11.27 -3.97
N GLU A 28 9.00 -11.33 -2.77
CA GLU A 28 9.24 -12.42 -1.81
C GLU A 28 8.35 -13.67 -2.05
N GLY A 29 7.52 -13.67 -3.09
CA GLY A 29 6.59 -14.74 -3.43
C GLY A 29 5.13 -14.41 -3.08
N LYS A 30 4.22 -14.74 -4.02
CA LYS A 30 2.77 -14.45 -3.90
C LYS A 30 2.15 -15.12 -2.69
N GLU A 31 2.45 -16.40 -2.47
CA GLU A 31 1.89 -17.20 -1.38
C GLU A 31 2.30 -16.65 -0.02
N ARG A 32 3.56 -16.18 0.11
CA ARG A 32 4.10 -15.62 1.35
C ARG A 32 3.36 -14.33 1.73
N VAL A 33 3.16 -13.43 0.78
CA VAL A 33 2.41 -12.19 1.00
C VAL A 33 0.95 -12.49 1.35
N MET A 34 0.30 -13.39 0.59
CA MET A 34 -1.09 -13.78 0.86
C MET A 34 -1.26 -14.44 2.23
N ALA A 35 -0.30 -15.26 2.65
CA ALA A 35 -0.30 -15.87 3.97
C ALA A 35 -0.16 -14.83 5.09
N ALA A 36 0.72 -13.83 4.92
CA ALA A 36 0.88 -12.74 5.89
C ALA A 36 -0.40 -11.89 6.02
N VAL A 37 -1.03 -11.52 4.90
CA VAL A 37 -2.30 -10.78 4.91
C VAL A 37 -3.40 -11.58 5.60
N ARG A 38 -3.51 -12.88 5.30
CA ARG A 38 -4.47 -13.77 5.98
C ARG A 38 -4.20 -13.86 7.47
N ALA A 39 -2.95 -14.03 7.89
CA ALA A 39 -2.58 -14.12 9.30
C ALA A 39 -2.95 -12.85 10.08
N ALA A 40 -2.67 -11.67 9.53
CA ALA A 40 -3.03 -10.40 10.14
C ALA A 40 -4.56 -10.23 10.25
N ARG A 41 -5.31 -10.61 9.20
CA ARG A 41 -6.78 -10.60 9.24
C ARG A 41 -7.35 -11.57 10.28
N SER A 42 -6.81 -12.78 10.37
CA SER A 42 -7.21 -13.78 11.39
C SER A 42 -6.89 -13.33 12.81
N ALA A 43 -5.93 -12.43 12.98
CA ALA A 43 -5.62 -11.77 14.25
C ALA A 43 -6.51 -10.53 14.53
N ASN A 44 -7.55 -10.30 13.74
CA ASN A 44 -8.46 -9.15 13.83
C ASN A 44 -7.75 -7.78 13.65
N VAL A 45 -6.67 -7.75 12.87
CA VAL A 45 -6.03 -6.50 12.46
C VAL A 45 -6.70 -6.00 11.19
N PHE A 46 -7.24 -4.78 11.23
CA PHE A 46 -7.70 -4.07 10.03
C PHE A 46 -6.48 -3.57 9.27
N ILE A 47 -6.37 -3.91 7.99
CA ILE A 47 -5.20 -3.55 7.16
C ILE A 47 -5.69 -2.59 6.07
N MET A 48 -5.04 -1.44 5.96
CA MET A 48 -5.26 -0.45 4.91
C MET A 48 -3.95 -0.12 4.21
N PHE A 49 -3.93 -0.23 2.88
CA PHE A 49 -2.78 0.16 2.07
C PHE A 49 -3.00 1.54 1.43
N VAL A 50 -2.10 2.48 1.65
CA VAL A 50 -2.08 3.78 0.98
C VAL A 50 -0.98 3.73 -0.08
N ALA A 51 -1.41 3.56 -1.34
CA ALA A 51 -0.53 3.54 -2.50
C ALA A 51 -0.20 4.98 -2.92
N LEU A 52 1.04 5.40 -2.74
CA LEU A 52 1.53 6.70 -3.20
C LEU A 52 1.83 6.61 -4.69
N ASP A 53 1.02 7.28 -5.50
CA ASP A 53 1.10 7.16 -6.95
C ASP A 53 1.27 8.53 -7.62
N ASN A 54 2.29 8.65 -8.46
CA ASN A 54 2.55 9.89 -9.19
C ASN A 54 1.86 9.83 -10.54
N PRO A 55 0.80 10.64 -10.79
CA PRO A 55 0.06 10.59 -12.05
C PRO A 55 0.88 11.04 -13.27
N ASN A 56 2.04 11.67 -13.07
CA ASN A 56 2.95 12.07 -14.14
C ASN A 56 4.08 11.05 -14.40
N SER A 57 4.15 9.97 -13.61
CA SER A 57 5.12 8.91 -13.79
C SER A 57 4.63 7.92 -14.85
N ARG A 58 5.56 7.36 -15.63
CA ARG A 58 5.27 6.21 -16.50
C ARG A 58 5.15 4.89 -15.72
N ASP A 59 5.50 4.92 -14.44
CA ASP A 59 5.55 3.74 -13.57
C ASP A 59 4.41 3.75 -12.55
N SER A 60 3.25 4.31 -12.91
CA SER A 60 2.10 4.33 -12.00
C SER A 60 1.64 2.91 -11.69
N ILE A 61 1.23 2.66 -10.44
CA ILE A 61 0.80 1.32 -10.00
C ILE A 61 -0.38 0.80 -10.84
N LEU A 62 -1.21 1.70 -11.38
CA LEU A 62 -2.37 1.35 -12.21
C LEU A 62 -1.98 0.89 -13.62
N ASP A 63 -0.79 1.26 -14.10
CA ASP A 63 -0.32 0.94 -15.45
C ASP A 63 0.48 -0.38 -15.48
N ILE A 64 0.77 -0.95 -14.31
CA ILE A 64 1.53 -2.19 -14.20
C ILE A 64 0.68 -3.36 -14.70
N LYS A 65 1.25 -4.09 -15.66
CA LYS A 65 0.71 -5.35 -16.17
C LYS A 65 1.63 -6.49 -15.78
N VAL A 66 1.05 -7.59 -15.28
CA VAL A 66 1.80 -8.78 -14.88
C VAL A 66 1.41 -9.98 -15.73
N PRO A 67 2.39 -10.79 -16.16
CA PRO A 67 2.11 -12.07 -16.80
C PRO A 67 1.70 -13.11 -15.75
N ILE A 68 0.58 -13.79 -15.99
CA ILE A 68 0.11 -14.94 -15.21
C ILE A 68 0.39 -16.21 -16.02
N PHE A 69 1.31 -17.02 -15.52
CA PHE A 69 1.68 -18.30 -16.13
C PHE A 69 0.79 -19.41 -15.56
N LYS A 70 -0.04 -20.03 -16.40
CA LYS A 70 -0.97 -21.11 -16.01
C LYS A 70 -0.32 -22.50 -16.03
N GLY A 71 0.65 -22.71 -16.91
CA GLY A 71 1.37 -23.97 -17.02
C GLY A 71 2.53 -23.91 -18.02
N PRO A 72 3.39 -24.95 -18.06
CA PRO A 72 4.49 -25.02 -19.00
C PRO A 72 4.00 -25.01 -20.46
N GLY A 73 4.53 -24.11 -21.28
CA GLY A 73 4.19 -24.02 -22.70
C GLY A 73 2.90 -23.25 -23.02
N GLU A 74 2.15 -22.81 -22.01
CA GLU A 74 1.00 -21.93 -22.21
C GLU A 74 1.45 -20.46 -22.32
N LEU A 75 0.79 -19.71 -23.21
CA LEU A 75 1.00 -18.27 -23.31
C LEU A 75 0.53 -17.59 -22.01
N PRO A 76 1.31 -16.69 -21.42
CA PRO A 76 0.92 -16.01 -20.20
C PRO A 76 -0.28 -15.09 -20.46
N GLU A 77 -1.23 -15.10 -19.53
CA GLU A 77 -2.32 -14.13 -19.51
C GLU A 77 -1.80 -12.82 -18.94
N ILE A 78 -2.02 -11.71 -19.63
CA ILE A 78 -1.62 -10.39 -19.13
C ILE A 78 -2.77 -9.83 -18.28
N ARG A 79 -2.50 -9.61 -16.99
CA ARG A 79 -3.46 -9.02 -16.05
C ARG A 79 -3.01 -7.68 -15.52
N SER A 80 -3.97 -6.88 -15.07
CA SER A 80 -3.65 -5.71 -14.26
C SER A 80 -3.03 -6.15 -12.94
N TYR A 81 -1.96 -5.48 -12.51
CA TYR A 81 -1.37 -5.70 -11.19
C TYR A 81 -2.40 -5.50 -10.06
N MET A 82 -3.34 -4.58 -10.25
CA MET A 82 -4.37 -4.27 -9.27
C MET A 82 -5.41 -5.38 -9.10
N GLU A 83 -5.60 -6.26 -10.10
CA GLU A 83 -6.46 -7.45 -9.96
C GLU A 83 -5.85 -8.47 -9.00
N GLU A 84 -4.53 -8.49 -8.87
CA GLU A 84 -3.80 -9.42 -8.01
C GLU A 84 -3.41 -8.78 -6.67
N PHE A 85 -3.74 -7.50 -6.44
CA PHE A 85 -3.33 -6.76 -5.24
C PHE A 85 -3.92 -7.39 -3.97
N PRO A 86 -3.11 -7.71 -2.94
CA PRO A 86 -3.51 -8.66 -1.90
C PRO A 86 -4.25 -7.99 -0.73
N PHE A 87 -4.27 -6.66 -0.68
CA PHE A 87 -4.90 -5.91 0.40
C PHE A 87 -6.35 -5.60 0.04
N PRO A 88 -7.33 -6.01 0.87
CA PRO A 88 -8.75 -5.80 0.58
C PRO A 88 -9.19 -4.33 0.70
N PHE A 89 -8.46 -3.52 1.47
CA PHE A 89 -8.70 -2.08 1.59
C PHE A 89 -7.45 -1.33 1.18
N TYR A 90 -7.59 -0.50 0.16
CA TYR A 90 -6.52 0.38 -0.29
C TYR A 90 -7.05 1.71 -0.81
N VAL A 91 -6.20 2.73 -0.75
CA VAL A 91 -6.42 4.06 -1.33
C VAL A 91 -5.21 4.37 -2.20
N ILE A 92 -5.45 4.83 -3.42
CA ILE A 92 -4.38 5.35 -4.28
C ILE A 92 -4.37 6.88 -4.14
N LEU A 93 -3.31 7.40 -3.52
CA LEU A 93 -3.13 8.82 -3.32
C LEU A 93 -2.35 9.40 -4.51
N ARG A 94 -3.08 10.13 -5.36
CA ARG A 94 -2.56 10.91 -6.48
C ARG A 94 -2.76 12.38 -6.19
N ASP A 95 -1.90 12.97 -5.36
CA ASP A 95 -1.93 14.41 -5.12
C ASP A 95 -0.59 15.05 -5.49
N SER A 96 -0.67 16.19 -6.16
CA SER A 96 0.48 17.04 -6.47
C SER A 96 0.84 17.86 -5.23
N ILE A 97 1.58 17.27 -4.29
CA ILE A 97 2.28 18.02 -3.19
C ILE A 97 3.14 19.17 -3.75
N ARG A 98 3.41 19.16 -5.05
CA ARG A 98 4.14 20.18 -5.79
C ARG A 98 3.55 21.59 -5.76
N GLN A 99 2.28 21.79 -5.37
CA GLN A 99 1.72 23.15 -5.25
C GLN A 99 2.24 23.92 -4.02
N MET A 100 2.69 23.24 -2.96
CA MET A 100 3.15 23.93 -1.73
C MET A 100 4.57 24.53 -1.84
N GLU A 101 5.40 24.09 -2.79
CA GLU A 101 6.77 24.61 -2.97
C GLU A 101 6.78 26.00 -3.67
N VAL A 102 5.84 26.21 -4.61
CA VAL A 102 5.78 27.44 -5.43
C VAL A 102 5.37 28.65 -4.57
N GLU A 103 4.51 28.47 -3.57
CA GLU A 103 4.15 29.56 -2.64
C GLU A 103 5.23 29.90 -1.61
N ARG A 104 6.16 28.98 -1.31
CA ARG A 104 7.28 29.25 -0.41
C ARG A 104 8.39 30.04 -1.10
N SER A 105 8.63 29.77 -2.39
CA SER A 105 9.57 30.57 -3.19
C SER A 105 9.11 32.02 -3.39
N GLY A 106 7.82 32.24 -3.69
CA GLY A 106 7.29 33.60 -3.89
C GLY A 106 7.31 34.49 -2.63
N ARG A 107 7.16 33.89 -1.44
CA ARG A 107 7.18 34.63 -0.15
C ARG A 107 8.59 35.04 0.29
N SER A 108 9.63 34.33 -0.14
CA SER A 108 11.02 34.66 0.20
C SER A 108 11.53 35.89 -0.56
N LEU A 109 11.20 35.99 -1.86
CA LEU A 109 11.61 37.12 -2.71
C LEU A 109 11.02 38.47 -2.27
N ASN A 110 9.74 38.49 -1.87
CA ASN A 110 9.11 39.75 -1.42
C ASN A 110 9.64 40.25 -0.07
N ARG A 111 10.29 39.39 0.72
CA ARG A 111 10.88 39.76 2.02
C ARG A 111 12.33 40.26 1.91
N ALA A 112 13.00 39.98 0.79
CA ALA A 112 14.35 40.46 0.51
C ALA A 112 14.38 41.83 -0.19
N MET A 113 13.22 42.33 -0.61
CA MET A 113 13.04 43.60 -1.36
C MET A 113 12.32 44.69 -0.54
N ALA A 114 12.07 44.44 0.75
CA ALA A 114 11.41 45.37 1.68
C ALA A 114 12.36 45.81 2.79
#